data_AF-A0A7W7U1E5-F1
#
_entry.id   AF-A0A7W7U1E5-F1
#
_cell.length_a   1.000
_cell.length_b   1.000
_cell.length_c   1.000
_cell.angle_alpha   90.00
_cell.angle_beta   90.00
_cell.angle_gamma   90.00
#
_symmetry.space_group_name_H-M   'P 1'
#
loop_
_entity.id
_entity.type
_entity.pdbx_description
1 polymer ?
#
loop_
_entity_poly.entity_id
_entity_poly.type
_entity_poly.pdbx_seq_one_letter_code
_entity_poly.pdbx_strand_id
1 'polypeptide(L)' 'MSVQDDLAAVKRRLQDLEHTVEELERRVGTERGAPSAPASGRAESMVTIPDAPYDAGKWTDVDDEGLGARDHHAP' A
#
# COMPACT_ATOMS: atom_id res chain seq x y z
N MET A 1 -38.74 -23.06 10.98
CA MET A 1 -38.37 -21.70 10.56
C MET A 1 -39.00 -21.46 9.20
N SER A 2 -39.66 -20.32 9.00
CA SER A 2 -40.45 -20.04 7.80
C SER A 2 -39.57 -19.43 6.70
N VAL A 3 -39.72 -19.90 5.46
CA VAL A 3 -39.05 -19.33 4.28
C VAL A 3 -39.32 -17.84 4.12
N GLN A 4 -40.48 -17.36 4.62
CA GLN A 4 -40.80 -15.93 4.63
C GLN A 4 -39.93 -15.14 5.61
N ASP A 5 -39.61 -15.70 6.77
CA ASP A 5 -38.72 -15.07 7.76
C ASP A 5 -37.29 -15.02 7.21
N ASP A 6 -36.84 -16.10 6.58
CA ASP A 6 -35.52 -16.19 5.95
C ASP A 6 -35.38 -15.16 4.82
N LEU A 7 -36.42 -14.99 3.99
CA LEU A 7 -36.44 -13.97 2.94
C LEU A 7 -36.40 -12.56 3.52
N ALA A 8 -37.13 -12.30 4.61
CA ALA A 8 -37.08 -11.01 5.29
C ALA A 8 -35.68 -10.73 5.89
N ALA A 9 -35.04 -11.74 6.46
CA ALA A 9 -33.69 -11.65 6.98
C ALA A 9 -32.66 -11.38 5.88
N VAL A 10 -32.76 -12.05 4.72
CA VAL A 10 -31.88 -11.82 3.56
C VAL A 10 -32.06 -10.40 3.02
N LYS A 11 -33.30 -9.93 2.86
CA LYS A 11 -33.57 -8.56 2.38
C LYS A 11 -32.94 -7.51 3.29
N ARG A 12 -33.08 -7.67 4.61
CA ARG A 12 -32.47 -6.76 5.58
C ARG A 12 -30.94 -6.79 5.52
N ARG A 13 -30.34 -7.98 5.41
CA ARG A 13 -28.88 -8.12 5.25
C ARG A 13 -28.36 -7.45 3.97
N LEU A 14 -29.11 -7.51 2.88
CA LEU A 14 -28.75 -6.82 1.64
C LEU A 14 -28.81 -5.29 1.80
N GLN A 15 -29.86 -4.78 2.46
CA GLN A 15 -29.98 -3.35 2.76
C GLN A 15 -28.85 -2.86 3.66
N ASP A 16 -28.49 -3.64 4.68
CA ASP A 16 -27.36 -3.33 5.56
C ASP A 16 -26.04 -3.30 4.77
N LEU A 17 -25.85 -4.26 3.85
CA LEU A 17 -24.67 -4.30 2.99
C LEU A 17 -24.59 -3.08 2.07
N GLU A 18 -25.68 -2.74 1.38
CA GLU A 18 -25.79 -1.54 0.53
C GLU A 18 -25.40 -0.28 1.30
N HIS A 19 -25.93 -0.09 2.51
CA HIS A 19 -25.62 1.06 3.35
C HIS A 19 -24.14 1.10 3.77
N THR A 20 -23.55 -0.05 4.12
CA THR A 20 -22.12 -0.12 4.48
C THR A 20 -21.19 0.19 3.30
N VAL A 21 -21.57 -0.22 2.09
CA VAL A 21 -20.81 0.10 0.87
C VAL A 21 -20.88 1.59 0.58
N GLU A 22 -22.06 2.21 0.66
CA GLU A 22 -22.21 3.67 0.46
C GLU A 22 -21.37 4.47 1.46
N GLU A 23 -21.35 4.05 2.73
CA GLU A 23 -20.50 4.68 3.75
C GLU A 23 -19.01 4.52 3.44
N LEU A 24 -18.57 3.34 3.00
CA LEU A 24 -17.19 3.10 2.59
C LEU A 24 -16.80 3.95 1.39
N GLU A 25 -17.64 4.02 0.36
CA GLU A 25 -17.41 4.84 -0.83
C GLU A 25 -17.27 6.32 -0.48
N ARG A 26 -18.14 6.84 0.41
CA ARG A 26 -18.06 8.21 0.91
C ARG A 26 -16.76 8.48 1.67
N ARG A 27 -16.33 7.54 2.52
CA ARG A 27 -15.08 7.67 3.29
C ARG A 27 -13.86 7.65 2.39
N VAL A 28 -13.79 6.69 1.47
CA VAL A 28 -12.70 6.59 0.47
C VAL A 28 -12.69 7.82 -0.44
N GLY A 29 -13.86 8.30 -0.88
CA GLY A 29 -13.97 9.53 -1.66
C GLY A 29 -13.48 10.77 -0.91
N THR A 30 -13.72 10.83 0.41
CA THR A 30 -13.24 11.91 1.28
C THR A 30 -11.73 11.83 1.48
N GLU A 31 -11.17 10.64 1.71
CA GLU A 31 -9.73 10.42 1.85
C GLU A 31 -8.97 10.74 0.56
N ARG A 32 -9.55 10.42 -0.61
CA ARG A 32 -8.94 10.65 -1.91
C ARG A 32 -9.13 12.08 -2.44
N GLY A 33 -10.20 12.75 -2.00
CA GLY A 33 -10.54 14.13 -2.37
C GLY A 33 -9.93 15.18 -1.44
N ALA A 34 -9.49 14.81 -0.24
CA ALA A 34 -8.69 15.68 0.60
C ALA A 34 -7.31 15.84 -0.06
N PRO A 35 -6.88 17.05 -0.46
CA PRO A 35 -5.47 17.27 -0.70
C PRO A 35 -4.78 16.90 0.61
N SER A 36 -3.93 15.87 0.57
CA SER A 36 -3.04 15.54 1.68
C SER A 36 -2.16 16.77 1.88
N ALA A 37 -2.60 17.70 2.73
CA ALA A 37 -1.78 18.81 3.17
C ALA A 37 -0.49 18.19 3.67
N PRO A 38 0.69 18.68 3.24
CA PRO A 38 1.94 18.12 3.72
C PRO A 38 1.91 18.21 5.24
N ALA A 39 1.84 17.06 5.90
CA ALA A 39 1.93 16.99 7.34
C ALA A 39 3.26 17.62 7.71
N SER A 40 3.24 18.81 8.32
CA SER A 40 4.43 19.56 8.76
C SER A 40 5.38 18.74 9.64
N GLY A 41 4.96 17.55 10.13
CA GLY A 41 5.79 16.62 10.90
C GLY A 41 6.57 15.55 10.11
N ARG A 42 6.41 15.42 8.77
CA ARG A 42 7.23 14.48 7.96
C ARG A 42 8.41 15.17 7.26
N ALA A 43 8.71 16.42 7.59
CA ALA A 43 9.93 17.07 7.11
C ALA A 43 11.15 16.75 8.00
N GLU A 44 10.94 16.18 9.19
CA GLU A 44 11.96 16.12 10.25
C GLU A 44 13.04 15.05 10.07
N SER A 45 13.08 14.35 8.94
CA SER A 45 14.18 13.41 8.64
C SER A 45 14.51 13.31 7.15
N MET A 46 14.27 14.36 6.37
CA MET A 46 14.75 14.39 4.99
C MET A 46 16.26 14.62 5.01
N VAL A 47 17.04 13.53 4.95
CA VAL A 47 18.49 13.59 4.84
C VAL A 47 18.84 14.13 3.46
N THR A 48 19.55 15.26 3.43
CA THR A 48 20.05 15.83 2.18
C THR A 48 21.15 14.91 1.64
N ILE A 49 20.90 14.27 0.51
CA ILE A 49 21.90 13.49 -0.20
C ILE A 49 22.82 14.49 -0.92
N PRO A 50 24.14 14.49 -0.63
CA PRO A 50 25.07 15.36 -1.34
C PRO A 50 25.19 14.94 -2.81
N ASP A 51 25.20 15.91 -3.73
CA ASP A 51 25.46 15.68 -5.17
C ASP A 51 26.94 15.35 -5.48
N ALA A 52 27.74 15.04 -4.46
CA ALA A 52 29.13 14.63 -4.64
C ALA A 52 29.17 13.23 -5.24
N PRO A 53 30.07 12.97 -6.22
CA PRO A 53 30.23 11.64 -6.77
C PRO A 53 30.60 10.65 -5.65
N TYR A 54 30.01 9.46 -5.70
CA TYR A 54 30.34 8.39 -4.76
C TYR A 54 31.81 8.00 -4.88
N ASP A 55 32.43 7.72 -3.73
CA ASP A 55 33.79 7.19 -3.66
C ASP A 55 33.81 5.72 -4.09
N ALA A 56 34.27 5.46 -5.32
CA ALA A 56 34.37 4.12 -5.89
C ALA A 56 35.36 3.20 -5.14
N GLY A 57 36.29 3.77 -4.36
CA GLY A 57 37.20 3.02 -3.50
C GLY A 57 36.50 2.29 -2.34
N LYS A 58 35.25 2.66 -2.04
CA LYS A 58 34.41 2.00 -1.02
C LYS A 58 33.66 0.77 -1.54
N TRP A 59 33.79 0.44 -2.83
CA TRP A 59 33.06 -0.63 -3.50
C TRP A 59 34.02 -1.61 -4.21
N THR A 60 35.32 -1.52 -3.92
CA THR A 60 36.38 -2.28 -4.60
C THR A 60 36.43 -3.76 -4.19
N ASP A 61 35.81 -4.12 -3.06
CA ASP A 61 35.64 -5.49 -2.57
C ASP A 61 34.23 -6.06 -2.85
N VAL A 62 33.35 -5.28 -3.51
CA VAL A 62 31.93 -5.61 -3.74
C VAL A 62 31.68 -6.20 -5.14
N ASP A 63 32.72 -6.66 -5.85
CA ASP A 63 32.59 -7.08 -7.25
C ASP A 63 32.55 -8.61 -7.51
N ASP A 64 32.72 -9.48 -6.51
CA ASP A 64 32.86 -10.92 -6.81
C ASP A 64 32.01 -11.85 -5.93
N GLU A 65 30.78 -11.45 -5.64
CA GLU A 65 29.76 -12.40 -5.16
C GLU A 65 28.51 -12.34 -6.07
N GLY A 66 28.73 -12.74 -7.32
CA GLY A 66 27.78 -13.57 -8.05
C GLY A 66 26.49 -12.93 -8.55
N LEU A 67 26.53 -11.75 -9.16
CA LEU A 67 25.45 -11.34 -10.07
C LEU A 67 25.55 -12.11 -11.40
N GLY A 68 25.02 -13.34 -11.38
CA GLY A 68 24.66 -14.09 -12.58
C GLY A 68 25.69 -15.13 -13.01
N ALA A 69 25.95 -16.15 -12.20
CA ALA A 69 26.28 -17.42 -12.80
C ALA A 69 25.05 -17.92 -13.58
N ARG A 70 25.22 -18.02 -14.90
CA ARG A 70 24.16 -18.27 -15.89
C ARG A 70 23.46 -19.62 -15.73
N ASP A 71 23.95 -20.49 -14.85
CA ASP A 71 23.51 -21.87 -14.72
C ASP A 71 22.98 -22.24 -13.32
N HIS A 72 22.71 -21.28 -12.45
CA HIS A 72 21.99 -21.55 -11.20
C HIS A 72 20.47 -21.58 -11.44
N HIS A 73 19.99 -22.60 -12.16
CA HIS A 73 18.58 -22.96 -12.05
C HIS A 73 18.38 -23.55 -10.64
N ALA A 74 17.64 -22.86 -9.78
CA ALA A 74 17.25 -23.39 -8.49
C ALA A 74 16.50 -24.73 -8.70
N PRO A 75 16.83 -25.79 -7.92
CA PRO A 75 16.09 -27.05 -7.95
C PRO A 75 14.71 -26.93 -7.31
#